data_AF-A0A848YUE9-F1
#
_entry.id   AF-A0A848YUE9-F1
#
_cell.length_a   1.000
_cell.length_b   1.000
_cell.length_c   1.000
_cell.angle_alpha   90.00
_cell.angle_beta   90.00
_cell.angle_gamma   90.00
#
_symmetry.space_group_name_H-M   'P 1'
#
loop_
_entity.id
_entity.type
_entity.pdbx_description
1 polymer ?
#
loop_
_entity_poly.entity_id
_entity_poly.type
_entity_poly.pdbx_seq_one_letter_code
_entity_poly.pdbx_strand_id
1 'polypeptide(L)' 'METTAHKESTIATWVIIFLLVSGIVSQGLYSFFVVGDRGQPTWDYRPVKDIPGESEYAVYRVLPYPQHVRGDKGE' A
#
# COMPACT_ATOMS: atom_id res chain seq x y z
N MET A 1 -13.82 23.60 -49.52
CA MET A 1 -13.63 22.87 -48.24
C MET A 1 -14.86 22.03 -48.03
N GLU A 2 -14.72 20.71 -47.91
CA GLU A 2 -15.86 19.84 -47.62
C GLU A 2 -16.10 19.81 -46.11
N THR A 3 -17.23 20.34 -45.67
CA THR A 3 -17.66 20.29 -44.28
C THR A 3 -18.25 18.92 -43.98
N THR A 4 -17.42 17.99 -43.51
CA THR A 4 -17.86 16.69 -43.02
C THR A 4 -18.83 16.88 -41.85
N ALA A 5 -20.11 16.57 -42.10
CA ALA A 5 -21.14 16.69 -41.08
C ALA A 5 -20.88 15.68 -39.94
N HIS A 6 -20.46 16.18 -38.78
CA HIS A 6 -20.26 15.36 -37.58
C HIS A 6 -21.61 14.78 -37.14
N LYS A 7 -21.85 13.51 -37.46
CA LYS A 7 -23.03 12.77 -37.04
C LYS A 7 -22.87 12.35 -35.57
N GLU A 8 -23.20 13.26 -34.66
CA GLU A 8 -23.23 12.97 -33.24
C GLU A 8 -24.15 11.77 -32.94
N SER A 9 -23.65 10.82 -32.16
CA SER A 9 -24.34 9.58 -31.84
C SER A 9 -24.56 9.50 -30.33
N THR A 10 -25.74 9.93 -29.89
CA THR A 10 -26.16 9.91 -28.47
C THR A 10 -25.98 8.53 -27.85
N ILE A 11 -26.22 7.46 -28.63
CA ILE A 11 -26.03 6.06 -28.21
C ILE A 11 -24.55 5.78 -27.91
N ALA A 12 -23.62 6.22 -28.76
CA ALA A 12 -22.19 6.03 -28.52
C ALA A 12 -21.73 6.78 -27.25
N THR A 13 -22.23 8.01 -27.04
CA THR A 13 -21.95 8.78 -25.82
C THR A 13 -22.42 8.05 -24.56
N TRP A 14 -23.64 7.50 -24.55
CA TRP A 14 -24.15 6.73 -23.42
C TRP A 14 -23.39 5.42 -23.18
N VAL A 15 -22.96 4.71 -24.24
CA VAL A 15 -22.10 3.52 -24.12
C VAL A 15 -20.75 3.88 -23.49
N ILE A 16 -20.12 4.99 -23.91
CA ILE A 16 -18.85 5.46 -23.33
C ILE A 16 -19.03 5.82 -21.85
N ILE A 17 -20.09 6.55 -21.49
CA ILE A 17 -20.41 6.88 -20.09
C ILE A 17 -20.61 5.61 -19.25
N PHE A 18 -21.36 4.63 -19.76
CA PHE A 18 -21.58 3.35 -19.06
C PHE A 18 -20.28 2.56 -18.86
N LEU A 19 -19.41 2.50 -19.87
CA LEU A 19 -18.09 1.85 -19.77
C LEU A 19 -17.18 2.53 -18.73
N LEU A 20 -17.16 3.88 -18.69
CA LEU A 20 -16.38 4.63 -17.70
C LEU A 20 -16.88 4.38 -16.26
N VAL A 21 -18.21 4.45 -16.04
CA VAL A 21 -18.82 4.17 -14.73
C VAL A 21 -18.56 2.71 -14.31
N SER A 22 -18.75 1.76 -15.23
CA SER A 22 -18.48 0.34 -14.99
C SER A 22 -17.01 0.08 -14.63
N GLY A 23 -16.06 0.76 -15.29
CA GLY A 23 -14.64 0.67 -14.96
C GLY A 23 -14.32 1.16 -13.55
N ILE A 24 -14.84 2.33 -13.15
CA ILE A 24 -14.64 2.90 -11.82
C ILE A 24 -15.23 1.97 -10.74
N VAL A 25 -16.45 1.48 -10.93
CA VAL A 25 -17.11 0.55 -10.01
C VAL A 25 -16.33 -0.77 -9.93
N SER A 26 -15.88 -1.32 -11.06
CA SER A 26 -15.09 -2.56 -11.11
C SER A 26 -13.75 -2.42 -10.39
N GLN A 27 -13.07 -1.27 -10.51
CA GLN A 27 -11.85 -0.98 -9.75
C GLN A 27 -12.12 -0.97 -8.24
N GLY A 28 -13.21 -0.31 -7.80
CA GLY A 28 -13.60 -0.28 -6.39
C GLY A 28 -13.92 -1.68 -5.83
N LEU A 29 -14.70 -2.47 -6.57
CA LEU A 29 -15.03 -3.86 -6.21
C LEU A 29 -13.77 -4.74 -6.14
N TYR A 30 -12.88 -4.65 -7.13
CA TYR A 30 -11.61 -5.39 -7.14
C TYR A 30 -10.71 -5.00 -5.94
N SER A 31 -10.57 -3.70 -5.67
CA SER A 31 -9.82 -3.20 -4.52
C SER A 31 -10.39 -3.74 -3.20
N PHE A 32 -11.71 -3.79 -3.05
CA PHE A 32 -12.35 -4.30 -1.84
C PHE A 32 -12.17 -5.83 -1.67
N PHE A 33 -12.55 -6.62 -2.69
CA PHE A 33 -12.63 -8.08 -2.60
C PHE A 33 -11.32 -8.84 -2.85
N VAL A 34 -10.30 -8.23 -3.47
CA VAL A 34 -9.05 -8.93 -3.88
C VAL A 34 -7.78 -8.36 -3.20
N VAL A 35 -7.85 -7.09 -2.77
CA VAL A 35 -6.71 -6.39 -2.16
C VAL A 35 -6.98 -6.04 -0.69
N GLY A 36 -8.16 -5.53 -0.37
CA GLY A 36 -8.51 -4.96 0.93
C GLY A 36 -8.65 -6.00 2.04
N ASP A 37 -9.54 -6.98 1.88
CA ASP A 37 -9.70 -8.04 2.88
C ASP A 37 -8.80 -9.24 2.56
N ARG A 38 -7.76 -9.42 3.38
CA ARG A 38 -6.93 -10.63 3.45
C ARG A 38 -6.95 -11.27 4.84
N GLY A 39 -7.95 -10.90 5.65
CA GLY A 39 -8.09 -11.31 7.04
C GLY A 39 -6.96 -10.80 7.94
N GLN A 40 -6.89 -11.37 9.14
CA GLN A 40 -5.77 -11.17 10.06
C GLN A 40 -4.52 -11.87 9.51
N PRO A 41 -3.37 -11.17 9.36
CA PRO A 41 -2.14 -11.82 8.90
C PRO A 41 -1.64 -12.82 9.93
N THR A 42 -0.88 -13.82 9.47
CA THR A 42 -0.31 -14.90 10.30
C THR A 42 0.89 -14.44 11.14
N TRP A 43 0.88 -13.20 11.61
CA TRP A 43 1.90 -12.64 12.49
C TRP A 43 1.68 -13.12 13.92
N ASP A 44 2.77 -13.34 14.65
CA ASP A 44 2.69 -13.62 16.08
C ASP A 44 2.55 -12.31 16.85
N TYR A 45 1.33 -12.05 17.34
CA TYR A 45 1.02 -10.87 18.15
C TYR A 45 1.34 -11.06 19.65
N ARG A 46 1.88 -12.22 20.05
CA ARG A 46 2.37 -12.41 21.42
C ARG A 46 3.58 -11.50 21.66
N PRO A 47 3.81 -11.03 22.90
CA PRO A 47 5.03 -10.30 23.22
C PRO A 47 6.26 -11.13 22.85
N VAL A 48 7.01 -10.67 21.84
CA VAL A 48 8.34 -11.20 21.56
C VAL A 48 9.15 -10.98 22.83
N LYS A 49 9.61 -12.07 23.44
CA LYS A 49 10.43 -11.98 24.65
C LYS A 49 11.74 -11.30 24.26
N ASP A 50 12.08 -10.22 24.97
CA ASP A 50 13.34 -9.51 24.75
C ASP A 50 14.51 -10.40 25.22
N ILE A 51 15.04 -11.18 24.28
CA ILE A 51 16.16 -12.10 24.48
C ILE A 51 17.35 -11.56 23.67
N PRO A 52 18.35 -10.96 24.34
CA PRO A 52 19.54 -10.47 23.67
C PRO A 52 20.23 -11.60 22.88
N GLY A 53 20.27 -11.46 21.55
CA GLY A 53 20.99 -12.36 20.64
C GLY A 53 20.15 -13.36 19.85
N GLU A 54 18.82 -13.41 19.96
CA GLU A 54 18.00 -14.35 19.15
C GLU A 54 17.72 -13.88 17.71
N SER A 55 17.82 -12.58 17.41
CA SER A 55 17.85 -12.09 16.03
C SER A 55 19.25 -12.29 15.44
N GLU A 56 19.34 -12.74 14.20
CA GLU A 56 20.59 -12.83 13.43
C GLU A 56 21.34 -11.47 13.38
N TYR A 57 20.59 -10.36 13.47
CA TYR A 57 21.11 -9.00 13.51
C TYR A 57 21.33 -8.44 14.93
N ALA A 58 20.99 -9.18 15.99
CA ALA A 58 21.18 -8.76 17.39
C ALA A 58 22.61 -8.98 17.93
N VAL A 59 23.52 -9.55 17.12
CA VAL A 59 24.96 -9.62 17.43
C VAL A 59 25.61 -8.24 17.19
N TYR A 60 25.16 -7.24 17.93
CA TYR A 60 25.75 -5.91 17.90
C TYR A 60 27.14 -5.94 18.53
N ARG A 61 28.15 -5.41 17.82
CA ARG A 61 29.43 -5.06 18.45
C ARG A 61 29.14 -4.05 19.56
N VAL A 62 29.50 -4.39 20.80
CA VAL A 62 29.32 -3.50 21.95
C VAL A 62 29.94 -2.13 21.64
N LEU A 63 29.08 -1.12 21.46
CA LEU A 63 29.51 0.26 21.33
C LEU A 63 30.20 0.64 22.65
N PRO A 64 31.33 1.37 22.63
CA PRO A 64 32.05 1.72 23.85
C PRO A 64 31.29 2.73 24.74
N TYR A 65 30.14 3.19 24.27
CA TYR A 65 29.34 4.31 24.76
C TYR A 65 27.83 3.99 24.63
N PRO A 66 26.98 4.25 25.64
CA PRO A 66 25.53 4.05 25.53
C PRO A 66 24.84 5.16 24.72
N GLN A 67 24.03 4.79 23.73
CA GLN A 67 23.37 5.74 22.80
C GLN A 67 22.24 6.60 23.42
N HIS A 68 21.97 6.48 24.72
CA HIS A 68 20.92 7.25 25.42
C HIS A 68 21.47 8.33 26.37
N VAL A 69 22.80 8.54 26.40
CA VAL A 69 23.46 9.50 27.30
C VAL A 69 24.05 10.64 26.48
N ARG A 70 23.51 11.85 26.65
CA ARG A 70 23.96 13.05 25.95
C ARG A 70 25.29 13.55 26.50
N GLY A 71 26.31 13.67 25.64
CA GLY A 71 27.66 14.14 25.97
C GLY A 71 28.77 13.16 25.56
N ASP A 72 29.85 13.66 24.94
CA ASP A 72 31.09 12.99 24.43
C ASP A 72 30.91 11.81 23.45
N LYS A 73 29.74 11.17 23.47
CA LYS A 73 29.58 9.76 23.08
C LYS A 73 28.15 9.31 22.75
N GLY A 74 27.16 10.12 23.10
CA GLY A 74 25.76 10.00 22.66
C GLY A 74 25.16 11.38 22.43
N GLU A 75 25.93 12.29 21.82
CA GLU A 75 25.57 13.69 21.55
C GLU A 75 24.50 13.88 20.47
#